data_AF-A0A1M7ABJ7-F1
#
_entry.id   AF-A0A1M7ABJ7-F1
#
_cell.length_a   1.000
_cell.length_b   1.000
_cell.length_c   1.000
_cell.angle_alpha   90.00
_cell.angle_beta   90.00
_cell.angle_gamma   90.00
#
_symmetry.space_group_name_H-M   'P 1'
#
loop_
_entity.id
_entity.type
_entity.pdbx_description
1 polymer ?
#
loop_
_entity_poly.entity_id
_entity_poly.type
_entity_poly.pdbx_seq_one_letter_code
_entity_poly.pdbx_strand_id
1 'polypeptide(L)'
;MIDFYPNSIYYPREAVEEKLAKGELQKTEKHLIGWTERHRGEIWDCARDDADEPTDEILLDNLRALLLCKGSLQPAAELGDMIKEIKKEEWYQNEKEKEGGHEDTEMVADEWRAKYLIKWREARMFEAFILIEKKADQLLNILKSK
;
A
#
# COMPACT_ATOMS: atom_id res chain seq x y z
N MET A 1 12.44 -8.04 -12.65
CA MET A 1 11.02 -7.62 -12.60
C MET A 1 10.23 -8.43 -11.57
N ILE A 2 10.05 -7.87 -10.37
CA ILE A 2 9.13 -8.40 -9.36
C ILE A 2 7.72 -7.87 -9.63
N ASP A 3 6.84 -8.75 -10.07
CA ASP A 3 5.43 -8.44 -10.28
C ASP A 3 4.61 -8.81 -9.03
N PHE A 4 3.90 -7.84 -8.47
CA PHE A 4 2.91 -8.07 -7.41
C PHE A 4 1.51 -7.89 -7.98
N TYR A 5 0.70 -8.95 -7.94
CA TYR A 5 -0.71 -8.91 -8.28
C TYR A 5 -1.54 -9.33 -7.07
N PRO A 6 -2.55 -8.54 -6.66
CA PRO A 6 -3.43 -8.95 -5.59
C PRO A 6 -4.22 -10.20 -6.01
N ASN A 7 -4.47 -11.12 -5.08
CA ASN A 7 -5.26 -12.34 -5.33
C ASN A 7 -6.77 -12.04 -5.51
N SER A 8 -7.15 -10.79 -5.75
CA SER A 8 -8.54 -10.34 -5.80
C SER A 8 -8.89 -9.86 -7.21
N ILE A 9 -9.85 -10.56 -7.84
CA ILE A 9 -10.46 -10.18 -9.13
C ILE A 9 -11.11 -8.79 -9.11
N TYR A 10 -11.37 -8.22 -7.93
CA TYR A 10 -12.01 -6.91 -7.75
C TYR A 10 -11.01 -5.74 -7.67
N TYR A 11 -9.71 -6.01 -7.79
CA TYR A 11 -8.68 -4.97 -7.76
C TYR A 11 -7.72 -5.06 -8.95
N PRO A 12 -8.24 -4.98 -10.18
CA PRO A 12 -7.42 -5.08 -11.38
C PRO A 12 -6.55 -3.82 -11.57
N ARG A 13 -5.47 -3.95 -12.35
CA ARG A 13 -4.51 -2.87 -12.62
C ARG A 13 -5.21 -1.62 -13.14
N GLU A 14 -6.18 -1.78 -14.02
CA GLU A 14 -6.95 -0.72 -14.66
C GLU A 14 -7.67 0.16 -13.62
N ALA A 15 -8.21 -0.45 -12.55
CA ALA A 15 -8.86 0.29 -11.48
C ALA A 15 -7.88 1.17 -10.69
N VAL A 16 -6.64 0.69 -10.48
CA VAL A 16 -5.59 1.47 -9.81
C VAL A 16 -5.08 2.59 -10.71
N GLU A 17 -4.92 2.32 -12.00
CA GLU A 17 -4.53 3.34 -12.98
C GLU A 17 -5.60 4.43 -13.12
N GLU A 18 -6.89 4.06 -13.06
CA GLU A 18 -7.98 5.04 -13.03
C GLU A 18 -7.94 5.91 -11.76
N LYS A 19 -7.72 5.31 -10.58
CA LYS A 19 -7.52 6.06 -9.33
C LYS A 19 -6.34 7.03 -9.44
N LEU A 20 -5.24 6.59 -10.06
CA LEU A 20 -4.09 7.45 -10.31
C LEU A 20 -4.46 8.63 -11.20
N ALA A 21 -5.16 8.39 -12.31
CA ALA A 21 -5.60 9.43 -13.24
C ALA A 21 -6.54 10.44 -12.59
N LYS A 22 -7.39 10.01 -11.65
CA LYS A 22 -8.26 10.87 -10.84
C LYS A 22 -7.54 11.61 -9.71
N GLY A 23 -6.27 11.31 -9.47
CA GLY A 23 -5.49 11.90 -8.38
C GLY A 23 -5.82 11.34 -6.99
N GLU A 24 -6.53 10.21 -6.91
CA GLU A 24 -6.93 9.60 -5.63
C GLU A 24 -5.73 8.96 -4.89
N LEU A 25 -4.62 8.73 -5.59
CA LEU A 25 -3.39 8.15 -5.02
C LEU A 25 -2.37 9.18 -4.51
N GLN A 26 -2.68 10.48 -4.49
CA GLN A 26 -1.74 11.53 -4.07
C GLN A 26 -1.16 11.31 -2.66
N LYS A 27 -1.99 10.83 -1.72
CA LYS A 27 -1.53 10.53 -0.35
C LYS A 27 -0.54 9.35 -0.35
N THR A 28 -0.86 8.29 -1.09
CA THR A 28 0.00 7.10 -1.23
C THR A 28 1.31 7.47 -1.94
N GLU A 29 1.27 8.33 -2.97
CA GLU A 29 2.45 8.86 -3.65
C GLU A 29 3.35 9.64 -2.67
N LYS A 30 2.78 10.53 -1.86
CA LYS A 30 3.53 11.26 -0.84
C LYS A 30 4.19 10.32 0.18
N HIS A 31 3.46 9.29 0.62
CA HIS A 31 4.02 8.29 1.53
C HIS A 31 5.15 7.49 0.86
N LEU A 32 5.01 7.13 -0.42
CA LEU A 32 6.02 6.40 -1.19
C LEU A 32 7.32 7.21 -1.35
N ILE A 33 7.21 8.49 -1.69
CA ILE A 33 8.37 9.39 -1.81
C ILE A 33 9.08 9.47 -0.46
N GLY A 34 8.36 9.82 0.61
CA GLY A 34 8.96 9.92 1.94
C GLY A 34 9.49 8.59 2.47
N TRP A 35 8.88 7.47 2.11
CA TRP A 35 9.37 6.14 2.48
C TRP A 35 10.68 5.82 1.76
N THR A 36 10.76 6.11 0.46
CA THR A 36 11.97 5.93 -0.36
C THR A 36 13.13 6.77 0.18
N GLU A 37 12.87 8.02 0.56
CA GLU A 37 13.89 8.89 1.17
C GLU A 37 14.42 8.30 2.48
N ARG A 38 13.54 7.82 3.37
CA ARG A 38 13.93 7.26 4.67
C ARG A 38 14.72 5.95 4.55
N HIS A 39 14.39 5.12 3.57
CA HIS A 39 14.98 3.79 3.40
C HIS A 39 16.02 3.73 2.28
N ARG A 40 16.41 4.89 1.70
CA ARG A 40 17.37 4.97 0.59
C ARG A 40 18.65 4.17 0.86
N GLY A 41 19.22 4.31 2.06
CA GLY A 41 20.44 3.58 2.44
C GLY A 41 20.24 2.06 2.42
N GLU A 42 19.19 1.58 3.09
CA GLU A 42 18.86 0.14 3.15
C GLU A 42 18.59 -0.44 1.75
N ILE A 43 17.92 0.31 0.87
CA ILE A 43 17.69 -0.09 -0.53
C ILE A 43 19.01 -0.23 -1.29
N TRP A 44 19.95 0.71 -1.10
CA TRP A 44 21.27 0.64 -1.72
C TRP A 44 22.13 -0.49 -1.19
N ASP A 45 22.07 -0.74 0.11
CA ASP A 45 22.81 -1.82 0.74
C ASP A 45 22.34 -3.17 0.18
N CYS A 46 21.01 -3.40 0.13
CA CYS A 46 20.46 -4.60 -0.51
C CYS A 46 20.81 -4.70 -2.00
N ALA A 47 20.74 -3.58 -2.73
CA ALA A 47 21.08 -3.57 -4.15
C ALA A 47 22.56 -3.91 -4.42
N ARG A 48 23.46 -3.53 -3.51
CA ARG A 48 24.90 -3.86 -3.60
C ARG A 48 25.21 -5.30 -3.28
N ASP A 49 24.39 -5.94 -2.43
CA ASP A 49 24.47 -7.38 -2.20
C ASP A 49 24.13 -8.16 -3.49
N ASP A 50 23.25 -7.61 -4.34
CA ASP A 50 22.88 -8.19 -5.63
C ASP A 50 23.89 -7.86 -6.77
N ALA A 51 24.49 -6.66 -6.76
CA ALA A 51 25.47 -6.23 -7.77
C ALA A 51 26.40 -5.11 -7.27
N ASP A 52 27.71 -5.20 -7.56
CA ASP A 52 28.70 -4.17 -7.17
C ASP A 52 28.37 -2.76 -7.70
N GLU A 53 27.82 -2.68 -8.92
CA GLU A 53 27.30 -1.46 -9.55
C GLU A 53 25.82 -1.66 -9.90
N PRO A 54 24.89 -1.39 -8.95
CA PRO A 54 23.46 -1.58 -9.17
C PRO A 54 22.92 -0.73 -10.31
N THR A 55 22.19 -1.37 -11.22
CA THR A 55 21.44 -0.69 -12.28
C THR A 55 20.14 -0.10 -11.72
N ASP A 56 19.50 0.77 -12.51
CA ASP A 56 18.19 1.37 -12.18
C ASP A 56 17.13 0.30 -11.92
N GLU A 57 17.15 -0.80 -12.68
CA GLU A 57 16.24 -1.92 -12.47
C GLU A 57 16.49 -2.60 -11.13
N ILE A 58 17.76 -2.88 -10.78
CA ILE A 58 18.13 -3.50 -9.50
C ILE A 58 17.72 -2.62 -8.33
N LEU A 59 17.90 -1.31 -8.43
CA LEU A 59 17.47 -0.35 -7.40
C LEU A 59 15.94 -0.35 -7.20
N LEU A 60 15.16 -0.38 -8.29
CA LEU A 60 13.70 -0.42 -8.19
C LEU A 60 13.18 -1.78 -7.71
N ASP A 61 13.80 -2.88 -8.12
CA ASP A 61 13.46 -4.22 -7.63
C ASP A 61 13.79 -4.36 -6.13
N ASN A 62 14.93 -3.82 -5.66
CA ASN A 62 15.26 -3.79 -4.23
C ASN A 62 14.34 -2.87 -3.43
N LEU A 63 13.89 -1.74 -3.99
CA LEU A 63 12.85 -0.91 -3.38
C LEU A 63 11.55 -1.72 -3.19
N ARG A 64 11.09 -2.44 -4.23
CA ARG A 64 9.90 -3.31 -4.16
C ARG A 64 10.09 -4.42 -3.12
N ALA A 65 11.23 -5.09 -3.13
CA ALA A 65 11.54 -6.18 -2.21
C ALA A 65 11.54 -5.69 -0.76
N LEU A 66 12.21 -4.57 -0.48
CA LEU A 66 12.23 -4.01 0.86
C LEU A 66 10.83 -3.57 1.31
N LEU A 67 10.04 -2.98 0.41
CA LEU A 67 8.66 -2.60 0.72
C LEU A 67 7.79 -3.84 1.04
N LEU A 68 7.95 -4.95 0.32
CA LEU A 68 7.27 -6.21 0.65
C LEU A 68 7.69 -6.73 2.02
N CYS A 69 8.98 -6.66 2.36
CA CYS A 69 9.48 -7.07 3.68
C CYS A 69 8.93 -6.20 4.82
N LYS A 70 8.86 -4.87 4.66
CA LYS A 70 8.28 -3.98 5.67
C LYS A 70 6.75 -4.03 5.70
N GLY A 71 6.11 -4.34 4.58
CA GLY A 71 4.67 -4.56 4.44
C GLY A 71 3.80 -3.30 4.45
N SER A 72 4.38 -2.09 4.54
CA SER A 72 3.62 -0.84 4.63
C SER A 72 4.48 0.38 4.29
N LEU A 73 3.88 1.37 3.62
CA LEU A 73 4.53 2.66 3.37
C LEU A 73 4.48 3.58 4.59
N GLN A 74 3.39 3.50 5.35
CA GLN A 74 3.19 4.32 6.54
C GLN A 74 2.21 3.65 7.51
N PRO A 75 2.69 2.77 8.41
CA PRO A 75 1.85 1.92 9.24
C PRO A 75 0.79 2.69 10.04
N ALA A 76 1.18 3.82 10.65
CA ALA A 76 0.26 4.64 11.44
C ALA A 76 -0.88 5.24 10.61
N ALA A 77 -0.60 5.69 9.37
CA ALA A 77 -1.63 6.23 8.51
C ALA A 77 -2.56 5.14 7.96
N GLU A 78 -2.00 3.99 7.59
CA GLU A 78 -2.77 2.85 7.11
C GLU A 78 -3.68 2.29 8.21
N LEU A 79 -3.21 2.18 9.45
CA LEU A 79 -4.05 1.83 10.60
C LEU A 79 -5.19 2.83 10.80
N GLY A 80 -4.91 4.12 10.69
CA GLY A 80 -5.94 5.16 10.79
C GLY A 80 -7.00 5.06 9.68
N ASP A 81 -6.61 4.74 8.45
CA ASP A 81 -7.54 4.57 7.34
C ASP A 81 -8.34 3.25 7.48
N MET A 82 -7.72 2.17 7.96
CA MET A 82 -8.41 0.92 8.31
C MET A 82 -9.47 1.13 9.40
N ILE A 83 -9.17 1.88 10.46
CA ILE A 83 -10.13 2.19 11.52
C ILE A 83 -11.35 2.95 10.96
N LYS A 84 -11.14 3.86 9.99
CA LYS A 84 -12.26 4.56 9.35
C LYS A 84 -13.16 3.62 8.57
N GLU A 85 -12.59 2.64 7.85
CA GLU A 85 -13.39 1.65 7.13
C GLU A 85 -14.20 0.77 8.08
N ILE A 86 -13.61 0.32 9.19
CA ILE A 86 -14.32 -0.42 10.23
C ILE A 86 -15.47 0.42 10.81
N LYS A 87 -15.22 1.69 11.16
CA LYS A 87 -16.27 2.58 11.69
C LYS A 87 -17.41 2.85 10.71
N LYS A 88 -17.13 2.88 9.40
CA LYS A 88 -18.19 2.96 8.40
C LYS A 88 -19.04 1.70 8.41
N GLU A 89 -18.43 0.52 8.49
CA GLU A 89 -19.16 -0.75 8.59
C GLU A 89 -20.02 -0.81 9.85
N GLU A 90 -19.47 -0.45 11.01
CA GLU A 90 -20.20 -0.33 12.27
C GLU A 90 -21.45 0.57 12.10
N TRP A 91 -21.29 1.72 11.43
CA TRP A 91 -22.42 2.61 11.15
C TRP A 91 -23.45 1.95 10.22
N TYR A 92 -23.01 1.30 9.13
CA TYR A 92 -23.91 0.64 8.18
C TYR A 92 -24.72 -0.50 8.82
N GLN A 93 -24.11 -1.30 9.68
CA GLN A 93 -24.82 -2.39 10.36
C GLN A 93 -25.81 -1.84 11.39
N ASN A 94 -25.40 -0.84 12.18
CA ASN A 94 -26.31 -0.16 13.10
C ASN A 94 -27.52 0.50 12.41
N GLU A 95 -27.34 1.04 11.21
CA GLU A 95 -28.47 1.58 10.42
C GLU A 95 -29.43 0.48 9.95
N LYS A 96 -28.93 -0.72 9.61
CA LYS A 96 -29.77 -1.87 9.23
C LYS A 96 -30.53 -2.46 10.41
N GLU A 97 -29.95 -2.43 11.60
CA GLU A 97 -30.52 -3.02 12.81
C GLU A 97 -31.41 -2.07 13.62
N LYS A 98 -31.75 -0.88 13.09
CA LYS A 98 -32.71 0.04 13.72
C LYS A 98 -34.08 -0.57 14.06
N GLU A 99 -34.38 -1.77 13.58
CA GLU A 99 -35.58 -2.56 13.93
C GLU A 99 -35.34 -3.69 14.96
N GLY A 100 -34.10 -4.00 15.39
CA GLY A 100 -33.80 -5.28 16.08
C GLY A 100 -32.72 -5.30 17.18
N GLY A 101 -31.93 -4.25 17.40
CA GLY A 101 -30.91 -4.22 18.46
C GLY A 101 -29.64 -3.50 18.02
N HIS A 102 -28.74 -3.17 18.95
CA HIS A 102 -27.41 -2.65 18.62
C HIS A 102 -26.44 -3.83 18.52
N GLU A 103 -25.88 -4.10 17.34
CA GLU A 103 -24.73 -4.99 17.19
C GLU A 103 -23.54 -4.49 18.02
N ASP A 104 -22.85 -5.43 18.65
CA ASP A 104 -21.62 -5.14 19.37
C ASP A 104 -20.55 -4.66 18.38
N THR A 105 -20.12 -3.42 18.53
CA THR A 105 -19.10 -2.79 17.68
C THR A 105 -17.80 -3.61 17.62
N GLU A 106 -17.45 -4.31 18.70
CA GLU A 106 -16.25 -5.15 18.74
C GLU A 106 -16.39 -6.37 17.81
N MET A 107 -17.58 -6.96 17.78
CA MET A 107 -17.91 -8.08 16.88
C MET A 107 -17.86 -7.64 15.41
N VAL A 108 -18.44 -6.49 15.06
CA VAL A 108 -18.41 -5.96 13.69
C VAL A 108 -16.98 -5.70 13.23
N ALA A 109 -16.14 -5.12 14.11
CA ALA A 109 -14.74 -4.87 13.81
C ALA A 109 -13.96 -6.16 13.54
N ASP A 110 -14.16 -7.19 14.35
CA ASP A 110 -13.48 -8.48 14.19
C ASP A 110 -13.95 -9.24 12.96
N GLU A 111 -15.25 -9.21 12.66
CA GLU A 111 -15.77 -9.76 11.41
C GLU A 111 -15.20 -9.05 10.18
N TRP A 112 -15.16 -7.72 10.20
CA TRP A 112 -14.59 -6.94 9.11
C TRP A 112 -13.13 -7.29 8.89
N ARG A 113 -12.34 -7.38 9.96
CA ARG A 113 -10.92 -7.75 9.88
C ARG A 113 -10.76 -9.14 9.30
N ALA A 114 -11.53 -10.12 9.78
CA ALA A 114 -11.48 -11.50 9.29
C ALA A 114 -11.81 -11.59 7.79
N LYS A 115 -12.79 -10.82 7.33
CA LYS A 115 -13.27 -10.87 5.93
C LYS A 115 -12.39 -10.05 4.97
N TYR A 116 -11.90 -8.88 5.38
CA TYR A 116 -11.39 -7.87 4.45
C TYR A 116 -9.95 -7.43 4.69
N LEU A 117 -9.35 -7.65 5.87
CA LEU A 117 -8.05 -7.05 6.21
C LEU A 117 -6.93 -7.42 5.23
N ILE A 118 -6.81 -8.70 4.89
CA ILE A 118 -5.74 -9.19 3.99
C ILE A 118 -5.89 -8.53 2.62
N LYS A 119 -7.09 -8.61 2.01
CA LYS A 119 -7.38 -8.01 0.70
C LYS A 119 -7.18 -6.49 0.72
N TRP A 120 -7.52 -5.83 1.83
CA TRP A 120 -7.32 -4.39 1.99
C TRP A 120 -5.84 -4.04 1.97
N ARG A 121 -5.00 -4.79 2.69
CA ARG A 121 -3.53 -4.61 2.69
C ARG A 121 -2.91 -4.92 1.33
N GLU A 122 -3.32 -6.00 0.69
CA GLU A 122 -2.89 -6.35 -0.67
C GLU A 122 -3.22 -5.22 -1.66
N ALA A 123 -4.42 -4.65 -1.59
CA ALA A 123 -4.81 -3.52 -2.44
C ALA A 123 -3.94 -2.28 -2.22
N ARG A 124 -3.59 -1.95 -0.95
CA ARG A 124 -2.67 -0.83 -0.65
C ARG A 124 -1.27 -1.09 -1.21
N MET A 125 -0.76 -2.32 -1.06
CA MET A 125 0.55 -2.70 -1.59
C MET A 125 0.58 -2.63 -3.11
N PHE A 126 -0.49 -3.09 -3.77
CA PHE A 126 -0.61 -3.01 -5.23
C PHE A 126 -0.63 -1.56 -5.74
N GLU A 127 -1.35 -0.65 -5.06
CA GLU A 127 -1.29 0.78 -5.37
C GLU A 127 0.14 1.32 -5.31
N ALA A 128 0.92 0.92 -4.30
CA ALA A 128 2.31 1.32 -4.18
C ALA A 128 3.17 0.79 -5.33
N PHE A 129 2.97 -0.46 -5.76
CA PHE A 129 3.70 -1.05 -6.88
C PHE A 129 3.43 -0.35 -8.21
N ILE A 130 2.16 -0.04 -8.50
CA ILE A 130 1.80 0.75 -9.67
C ILE A 130 2.44 2.15 -9.61
N LEU A 131 2.44 2.79 -8.43
CA LEU A 131 3.12 4.07 -8.26
C LEU A 131 4.63 3.97 -8.48
N ILE A 132 5.28 2.90 -8.04
CA ILE A 132 6.72 2.67 -8.28
C ILE A 132 7.02 2.64 -9.79
N GLU A 133 6.20 1.97 -10.57
CA GLU A 133 6.34 1.96 -12.03
C GLU A 133 6.11 3.34 -12.65
N LYS A 134 5.02 4.01 -12.28
CA LYS A 134 4.62 5.29 -12.88
C LYS A 134 5.49 6.47 -12.44
N LYS A 135 6.23 6.32 -11.34
CA LYS A 135 7.12 7.35 -10.75
C LYS A 135 8.58 6.91 -10.73
N ALA A 136 8.95 5.90 -11.54
CA ALA A 136 10.28 5.30 -11.56
C ALA A 136 11.40 6.36 -11.62
N ASP A 137 11.34 7.30 -12.56
CA ASP A 137 12.36 8.35 -12.71
C ASP A 137 12.52 9.22 -11.46
N GLN A 138 11.41 9.59 -10.82
CA GLN A 138 11.43 10.38 -9.60
C GLN A 138 12.03 9.60 -8.43
N LEU A 139 11.67 8.33 -8.28
CA LEU A 139 12.19 7.46 -7.24
C LEU A 139 13.69 7.19 -7.45
N LEU A 140 14.10 6.95 -8.69
CA LEU A 140 15.51 6.80 -9.05
C LEU A 140 16.32 8.06 -8.75
N ASN A 141 15.76 9.25 -9.02
CA ASN A 141 16.40 10.50 -8.64
C ASN A 141 16.60 10.61 -7.13
N ILE A 142 15.62 10.19 -6.32
CA ILE A 142 15.75 10.15 -4.86
C ILE A 142 16.84 9.14 -4.47
N LEU A 143 16.79 7.93 -5.03
CA LEU A 143 17.74 6.87 -4.69
C LEU A 143 19.18 7.27 -5.03
N LYS A 144 19.39 7.91 -6.18
CA LYS A 144 20.71 8.31 -6.67
C LYS A 144 21.17 9.68 -6.15
N SER A 145 20.28 10.45 -5.52
CA SER A 145 20.66 11.72 -4.89
C SER A 145 21.63 11.47 -3.72
N LYS A 146 22.65 12.31 -3.62
CA LYS A 146 23.64 12.27 -2.53
C LYS A 146 23.01 12.82 -1.26
#